data_AF-A0A089YRT1-F1
#
_entry.id   AF-A0A089YRT1-F1
#
_cell.length_a   1.000
_cell.length_b   1.000
_cell.length_c   1.000
_cell.angle_alpha   90.00
_cell.angle_beta   90.00
_cell.angle_gamma   90.00
#
_symmetry.space_group_name_H-M   'P 1'
#
loop_
_entity.id
_entity.type
_entity.pdbx_description
1 polymer ?
#
loop_
_entity_poly.entity_id
_entity_poly.type
_entity_poly.pdbx_seq_one_letter_code
_entity_poly.pdbx_strand_id
1 'polypeptide(L)'
;MPQPDDELLAFDTSGLEDWDEGRARAALDGGQGALYRNHLRIALRLDAWAEAEGRRTDVDARYRAGYTQALRDMAAFLRQTYYLPADTE
;
A
#
# COMPACT_ATOMS: atom_id res chain seq x y z
N MET A 1 -9.88 -4.76 17.90
CA MET A 1 -8.57 -4.29 18.39
C MET A 1 -7.86 -3.57 17.24
N PRO A 2 -7.02 -2.55 17.49
CA PRO A 2 -6.18 -2.00 16.44
C PRO A 2 -5.30 -3.11 15.86
N GLN A 3 -5.22 -3.18 14.53
CA GLN A 3 -4.34 -4.13 13.84
C GLN A 3 -2.88 -3.83 14.21
N PRO A 4 -2.09 -4.81 14.66
CA PRO A 4 -0.67 -4.65 14.96
C PRO A 4 0.12 -4.15 13.76
N ASP A 5 1.15 -3.36 14.01
CA ASP A 5 2.01 -2.82 12.96
C ASP A 5 2.75 -3.93 12.21
N ASP A 6 3.14 -5.01 12.90
CA ASP A 6 3.74 -6.19 12.26
C ASP A 6 2.83 -6.82 11.21
N GLU A 7 1.51 -6.86 11.48
CA GLU A 7 0.54 -7.36 10.50
C GLU A 7 0.36 -6.39 9.33
N LEU A 8 0.49 -5.09 9.58
CA LEU A 8 0.41 -4.07 8.52
C LEU A 8 1.65 -4.07 7.61
N LEU A 9 2.79 -4.56 8.10
CA LEU A 9 4.04 -4.70 7.35
C LEU A 9 4.22 -6.09 6.71
N ALA A 10 3.35 -7.05 7.02
CA ALA A 10 3.40 -8.41 6.50
C ALA A 10 2.83 -8.54 5.07
N PHE A 11 3.40 -7.79 4.11
CA PHE A 11 3.07 -7.88 2.69
C PHE A 11 4.28 -8.30 1.86
N ASP A 12 4.04 -8.74 0.62
CA ASP A 12 5.11 -9.08 -0.31
C ASP A 12 5.87 -7.82 -0.75
N THR A 13 7.17 -7.81 -0.49
CA THR A 13 8.10 -6.71 -0.79
C THR A 13 8.92 -6.95 -2.05
N SER A 14 8.83 -8.14 -2.65
CA SER A 14 9.67 -8.55 -3.79
C SER A 14 9.50 -7.68 -5.05
N GLY A 15 8.36 -6.99 -5.16
CA GLY A 15 8.06 -6.04 -6.25
C GLY A 15 8.18 -4.56 -5.88
N LEU A 16 8.71 -4.23 -4.71
CA LEU A 16 8.81 -2.85 -4.23
C LEU A 16 10.25 -2.35 -4.38
N GLU A 17 10.51 -1.54 -5.40
CA GLU A 17 11.86 -1.07 -5.78
C GLU A 17 12.59 -0.32 -4.66
N ASP A 18 11.87 0.51 -3.90
CA ASP A 18 12.43 1.35 -2.82
C ASP A 18 12.05 0.84 -1.42
N TRP A 19 11.63 -0.42 -1.26
CA TRP A 19 11.22 -0.90 0.06
C TRP A 19 12.38 -0.87 1.09
N ASP A 20 12.11 -0.24 2.23
CA ASP A 20 13.01 -0.20 3.38
C ASP A 20 12.18 -0.37 4.66
N GLU A 21 12.35 -1.50 5.33
CA GLU A 21 11.61 -1.79 6.57
C GLU A 21 11.99 -0.84 7.69
N GLY A 22 13.26 -0.41 7.77
CA GLY A 22 13.72 0.55 8.78
C GLY A 22 13.02 1.91 8.64
N ARG A 23 12.88 2.41 7.41
CA ARG A 23 12.13 3.64 7.10
C ARG A 23 10.65 3.49 7.42
N ALA A 24 10.05 2.34 7.09
CA ALA A 24 8.65 2.07 7.43
C ALA A 24 8.42 2.05 8.96
N ARG A 25 9.28 1.38 9.71
CA ARG A 25 9.24 1.34 11.19
C ARG A 25 9.40 2.74 11.78
N ALA A 26 10.40 3.50 11.30
CA ALA A 26 10.62 4.88 11.73
C ALA A 26 9.38 5.76 11.45
N ALA A 27 8.72 5.59 10.31
CA ALA A 27 7.48 6.31 10.00
C ALA A 27 6.30 5.93 10.90
N LEU A 28 6.20 4.66 11.34
CA LEU A 28 5.16 4.19 12.27
C LEU A 28 5.33 4.73 13.69
N ASP A 29 6.59 4.86 14.12
CA ASP A 29 6.97 5.35 15.45
C ASP A 29 7.04 6.88 15.51
N GLY A 30 7.17 7.55 14.36
CA GLY A 30 7.26 9.00 14.24
C GLY A 30 5.93 9.75 14.38
N GLY A 31 5.99 11.08 14.25
CA GLY A 31 4.82 11.97 14.40
C GLY A 31 3.71 11.72 13.38
N GLN A 32 4.03 11.14 12.22
CA GLN A 32 3.07 10.78 11.18
C GLN A 32 2.56 9.33 11.28
N GLY A 33 2.86 8.62 12.37
CA GLY A 33 2.55 7.19 12.50
C GLY A 33 1.08 6.83 12.32
N ALA A 34 0.15 7.70 12.72
CA ALA A 34 -1.29 7.48 12.50
C ALA A 34 -1.66 7.54 11.01
N LEU A 35 -1.08 8.48 10.27
CA LEU A 35 -1.28 8.64 8.83
C LEU A 35 -0.65 7.46 8.07
N TYR A 36 0.56 7.06 8.44
CA TYR A 36 1.20 5.93 7.77
C TYR A 36 0.45 4.61 8.00
N ARG A 37 -0.06 4.34 9.22
CA ARG A 37 -0.96 3.20 9.47
C ARG A 37 -2.23 3.26 8.61
N ASN A 38 -2.75 4.45 8.30
CA ASN A 38 -3.87 4.60 7.38
C ASN A 38 -3.46 4.19 5.95
N HIS A 39 -2.31 4.66 5.46
CA HIS A 39 -1.78 4.27 4.14
C HIS A 39 -1.62 2.76 3.99
N LEU A 40 -1.07 2.07 5.01
CA LEU A 40 -0.94 0.62 4.99
C LEU A 40 -2.31 -0.10 4.92
N ARG A 41 -3.31 0.41 5.64
CA ARG A 41 -4.68 -0.13 5.57
C ARG A 41 -5.33 0.12 4.21
N ILE A 42 -5.12 1.28 3.61
CA ILE A 42 -5.60 1.58 2.25
C ILE A 42 -4.94 0.64 1.25
N ALA A 43 -3.62 0.45 1.33
CA ALA A 43 -2.89 -0.49 0.46
C ALA A 43 -3.46 -1.91 0.54
N LEU A 44 -3.75 -2.41 1.75
CA LEU A 44 -4.40 -3.71 1.96
C LEU A 44 -5.78 -3.78 1.26
N ARG A 45 -6.55 -2.70 1.28
CA ARG A 45 -7.86 -2.64 0.61
C ARG A 45 -7.72 -2.54 -0.91
N LEU A 46 -6.70 -1.85 -1.41
CA LEU A 46 -6.41 -1.78 -2.84
C LEU A 46 -6.02 -3.15 -3.40
N ASP A 47 -5.27 -3.96 -2.66
CA ASP A 47 -4.95 -5.33 -3.08
C ASP A 47 -6.22 -6.20 -3.18
N ALA A 48 -7.07 -6.15 -2.15
CA ALA A 48 -8.34 -6.87 -2.16
C ALA A 48 -9.25 -6.41 -3.33
N TRP A 49 -9.21 -5.13 -3.67
CA TRP A 49 -9.91 -4.61 -4.84
C TRP A 49 -9.28 -5.10 -6.15
N ALA A 50 -7.96 -5.05 -6.28
CA ALA A 50 -7.24 -5.54 -7.45
C ALA A 50 -7.57 -7.02 -7.73
N GLU A 51 -7.65 -7.84 -6.68
CA GLU A 51 -8.09 -9.24 -6.77
C GLU A 51 -9.55 -9.38 -7.23
N ALA A 52 -10.45 -8.57 -6.68
CA ALA A 52 -11.86 -8.58 -7.06
C ALA A 52 -12.05 -8.16 -8.52
N GLU A 53 -11.34 -7.12 -8.95
CA GLU A 53 -11.35 -6.64 -10.32
C GLU A 53 -10.82 -7.71 -11.29
N GLY A 54 -9.77 -8.45 -10.91
CA GLY A 54 -9.23 -9.54 -11.72
C GLY A 54 -10.24 -10.66 -12.03
N ARG A 55 -11.28 -10.82 -11.21
CA ARG A 55 -12.35 -11.82 -11.40
C ARG A 55 -13.52 -11.32 -12.26
N ARG A 56 -13.58 -10.03 -12.59
CA ARG A 56 -14.65 -9.45 -13.42
C ARG A 56 -14.54 -9.92 -14.86
N THR A 57 -15.66 -10.31 -15.45
CA THR A 57 -15.75 -10.76 -16.87
C THR A 57 -16.56 -9.81 -17.75
N ASP A 58 -17.11 -8.74 -17.18
CA ASP A 58 -18.01 -7.77 -17.81
C ASP A 58 -17.28 -6.57 -18.44
N VAL A 59 -15.95 -6.52 -18.35
CA VAL A 59 -15.10 -5.44 -18.86
C VAL A 59 -14.03 -5.98 -19.81
N ASP A 60 -13.57 -5.11 -20.71
CA ASP A 60 -12.45 -5.41 -21.62
C ASP A 60 -11.19 -5.86 -20.86
N ALA A 61 -10.49 -6.86 -21.39
CA ALA A 61 -9.36 -7.49 -20.73
C ALA A 61 -8.17 -6.54 -20.56
N ARG A 62 -7.92 -5.64 -21.54
CA ARG A 62 -6.83 -4.66 -21.47
C ARG A 62 -7.17 -3.59 -20.43
N TYR A 63 -8.41 -3.10 -20.40
CA TYR A 63 -8.86 -2.17 -19.39
C TYR A 63 -8.68 -2.77 -17.98
N ARG A 64 -9.17 -4.00 -17.77
CA ARG A 64 -9.05 -4.71 -16.48
C ARG A 64 -7.59 -4.84 -16.04
N ALA A 65 -6.71 -5.28 -16.94
CA ALA A 65 -5.29 -5.44 -16.63
C ALA A 65 -4.64 -4.10 -16.24
N GLY A 66 -4.91 -3.02 -16.97
CA GLY A 66 -4.39 -1.69 -16.66
C GLY A 66 -4.91 -1.14 -15.34
N TYR A 67 -6.20 -1.35 -15.04
CA TYR A 67 -6.79 -0.88 -13.79
C TYR A 67 -6.27 -1.68 -12.59
N THR A 68 -6.15 -3.00 -12.69
CA THR A 68 -5.51 -3.84 -11.67
C THR A 68 -4.07 -3.43 -11.41
N GLN A 69 -3.30 -3.11 -12.46
CA GLN A 69 -1.92 -2.62 -12.32
C GLN A 69 -1.89 -1.30 -11.55
N ALA A 70 -2.74 -0.33 -11.91
CA ALA A 70 -2.80 0.96 -11.24
C ALA A 70 -3.13 0.83 -9.74
N LEU A 71 -4.04 -0.08 -9.35
CA LEU A 71 -4.35 -0.32 -7.94
C LEU A 71 -3.14 -0.86 -7.17
N ARG A 72 -2.37 -1.78 -7.78
CA ARG A 72 -1.16 -2.34 -7.18
C ARG A 72 -0.04 -1.31 -7.07
N ASP A 73 0.14 -0.47 -8.08
CA ASP A 73 1.13 0.61 -8.06
C ASP A 73 0.80 1.61 -6.93
N MET A 74 -0.47 2.03 -6.81
CA MET A 74 -0.91 2.91 -5.73
C MET A 74 -0.68 2.29 -4.34
N ALA A 75 -0.95 1.00 -4.18
CA ALA A 75 -0.65 0.28 -2.95
C ALA A 75 0.87 0.27 -2.64
N ALA A 76 1.70 0.07 -3.66
CA ALA A 76 3.16 0.14 -3.53
C ALA A 76 3.65 1.52 -3.10
N PHE A 77 3.15 2.61 -3.68
CA PHE A 77 3.51 3.97 -3.26
C PHE A 77 3.11 4.26 -1.80
N LEU A 78 1.91 3.84 -1.40
CA LEU A 78 1.42 3.99 -0.02
C LEU A 78 2.31 3.24 0.99
N ARG A 79 2.75 2.02 0.64
CA ARG A 79 3.69 1.22 1.46
C ARG A 79 5.04 1.88 1.59
N GLN A 80 5.57 2.44 0.51
CA GLN A 80 6.92 2.98 0.43
C GLN A 80 7.06 4.41 0.95
N THR A 81 6.13 4.88 1.79
CA THR A 81 6.14 6.22 2.44
C THR A 81 6.02 7.42 1.50
N TYR A 82 5.83 7.21 0.18
CA TYR A 82 5.82 8.28 -0.83
C TYR A 82 4.77 9.37 -0.62
N TYR A 83 3.65 9.04 0.03
CA TYR A 83 2.57 9.98 0.32
C TYR A 83 2.61 10.57 1.73
N LEU A 84 3.64 10.25 2.53
CA LEU A 84 3.84 10.96 3.78
C LEU A 84 4.30 12.39 3.48
N PRO A 85 3.77 13.40 4.20
CA PRO A 85 4.33 14.73 4.14
C PRO A 85 5.82 14.66 4.48
N ALA A 86 6.65 15.44 3.78
CA ALA A 86 7.98 15.73 4.29
C ALA A 86 7.81 16.36 5.66
N ASP A 87 8.54 15.87 6.67
CA ASP A 87 8.56 16.52 7.98
C ASP A 87 9.05 17.96 7.75
N THR A 88 8.16 18.93 7.85
CA THR A 88 8.55 20.33 8.00
C THR A 88 9.17 20.45 9.38
N GLU A 89 10.50 20.49 9.43
CA GLU A 89 11.30 20.86 10.61
C GLU A 89 10.84 22.19 11.23
#